data_AF-A0A9W8QMC3-F1
#
_entry.id   AF-A0A9W8QMC3-F1
#
_cell.length_a   1.000
_cell.length_b   1.000
_cell.length_c   1.000
_cell.angle_alpha   90.00
_cell.angle_beta   90.00
_cell.angle_gamma   90.00
#
_symmetry.space_group_name_H-M   'P 1'
#
loop_
_entity.id
_entity.type
_entity.pdbx_description
1 polymer ?
#
loop_
_entity_poly.entity_id
_entity_poly.type
_entity_poly.pdbx_seq_one_letter_code
_entity_poly.pdbx_strand_id
1 'polypeptide(L)'
;MAPMRTMPIQGLSNSATGTISVSDTQARSLVCIFRAGKDNSWEIVNNNTVFSALDLQQGLTLGIDARDTRRNGGWDGCTTVDFTVKDGEAVSKDSVMLRVAPVLLHHHRQPIEKVFTSSFREGSLTPSITNYLQGLIKSIEDSMQRAQVPGPITQLATDDPWAQDYFEPGYTSMPGPDGRVVSLRVIIEGRHNPGRNSTGLIYTTLRGDHVGGVAARPPPSPLTLKDSTYNAGGNMEMLPPYEYNAQKFPAGRIIVGGDHNNQPQGMDFLKARVMQDPLVLDSTWLLSSTSTRCSKPFLSRRSAAGLLSLLIRS
;
A
#
# COMPACT_ATOMS: atom_id res chain seq x y z
N MET A 1 -3.51 2.82 -14.02
CA MET A 1 -3.44 4.28 -14.22
C MET A 1 -4.79 4.90 -13.93
N ALA A 2 -4.82 6.08 -13.31
CA ALA A 2 -6.03 6.88 -13.16
C ALA A 2 -6.35 7.57 -14.50
N PRO A 3 -7.59 7.53 -14.98
CA PRO A 3 -7.95 8.13 -16.26
C PRO A 3 -8.04 9.65 -16.17
N MET A 4 -7.57 10.34 -17.21
CA MET A 4 -7.80 11.76 -17.45
C MET A 4 -8.23 11.96 -18.91
N ARG A 5 -9.05 12.97 -19.20
CA ARG A 5 -9.50 13.26 -20.56
C ARG A 5 -9.55 14.76 -20.80
N THR A 6 -9.31 15.17 -22.04
CA THR A 6 -9.64 16.53 -22.48
C THR A 6 -10.90 16.51 -23.33
N MET A 7 -11.64 17.60 -23.33
CA MET A 7 -12.77 17.77 -24.24
C MET A 7 -12.27 18.03 -25.67
N PRO A 8 -12.95 17.51 -26.70
CA PRO A 8 -12.72 17.92 -28.09
C PRO A 8 -12.88 19.44 -28.26
N ILE A 9 -11.91 20.10 -28.89
CA ILE A 9 -11.93 21.56 -29.12
C ILE A 9 -12.15 21.86 -30.60
N GLN A 10 -13.32 22.42 -30.95
CA GLN A 10 -13.68 22.76 -32.32
C GLN A 10 -13.19 24.17 -32.70
N GLY A 11 -13.01 24.43 -34.00
CA GLY A 11 -12.67 25.76 -34.52
C GLY A 11 -11.21 26.20 -34.32
N LEU A 12 -10.33 25.30 -33.88
CA LEU A 12 -8.89 25.54 -33.81
C LEU A 12 -8.29 25.68 -35.21
N SER A 13 -7.34 26.60 -35.38
CA SER A 13 -6.52 26.65 -36.59
C SER A 13 -5.61 25.42 -36.71
N ASN A 14 -5.10 25.17 -37.92
CA ASN A 14 -4.18 24.06 -38.18
C ASN A 14 -2.82 24.20 -37.46
N SER A 15 -2.47 25.39 -36.98
CA SER A 15 -1.24 25.65 -36.23
C SER A 15 -1.43 25.61 -34.71
N ALA A 16 -2.65 25.33 -34.23
CA ALA A 16 -2.92 25.20 -32.81
C ALA A 16 -2.10 24.05 -32.20
N THR A 17 -1.64 24.26 -30.96
CA THR A 17 -0.83 23.31 -30.22
C THR A 17 -1.32 23.19 -28.78
N GLY A 18 -1.13 22.02 -28.19
CA GLY A 18 -1.42 21.81 -26.78
C GLY A 18 -0.25 21.18 -26.04
N THR A 19 -0.17 21.42 -24.74
CA THR A 19 0.81 20.81 -23.86
C THR A 19 0.15 20.35 -22.57
N ILE A 20 0.70 19.27 -22.00
CA ILE A 20 0.35 18.81 -20.67
C ILE A 20 1.60 18.87 -19.81
N SER A 21 1.50 19.47 -18.63
CA SER A 21 2.66 19.64 -17.75
C SER A 21 2.31 19.51 -16.28
N VAL A 22 3.32 19.14 -15.50
CA VAL A 22 3.32 19.26 -14.03
C VAL A 22 4.48 20.20 -13.70
N SER A 23 4.15 21.38 -13.16
CA SER A 23 5.15 22.42 -12.87
C SER A 23 5.97 22.13 -11.61
N ASP A 24 5.36 21.48 -10.61
CA ASP A 24 6.08 21.06 -9.41
C ASP A 24 7.08 19.96 -9.75
N THR A 25 8.36 20.22 -9.53
CA THR A 25 9.45 19.32 -9.96
C THR A 25 9.50 18.03 -9.15
N GLN A 26 9.14 18.08 -7.86
CA GLN A 26 9.09 16.90 -7.00
C GLN A 26 7.96 15.98 -7.46
N ALA A 27 6.74 16.50 -7.60
CA ALA A 27 5.58 15.77 -8.11
C ALA A 27 5.83 15.25 -9.53
N ARG A 28 6.42 16.06 -10.42
CA ARG A 28 6.74 15.63 -11.80
C ARG A 28 7.66 14.42 -11.83
N SER A 29 8.62 14.33 -10.90
CA SER A 29 9.53 13.18 -10.77
C SER A 29 8.83 11.92 -10.25
N LEU A 30 7.69 12.08 -9.56
CA LEU A 30 6.94 11.03 -8.89
C LEU A 30 5.64 10.66 -9.62
N VAL A 31 5.33 11.29 -10.76
CA VAL A 31 4.19 10.92 -11.59
C VAL A 31 4.61 10.64 -13.03
N CYS A 32 3.91 9.74 -13.69
CA CYS A 32 4.06 9.48 -15.12
C CYS A 32 2.71 9.66 -15.79
N ILE A 33 2.67 10.54 -16.80
CA ILE A 33 1.48 10.79 -17.61
C ILE A 33 1.67 10.07 -18.93
N PHE A 34 0.60 9.46 -19.41
CA PHE A 34 0.56 8.70 -20.64
C PHE A 34 -0.59 9.16 -21.51
N ARG A 35 -0.40 9.09 -22.83
CA ARG A 35 -1.44 9.28 -23.85
C ARG A 35 -1.75 7.93 -24.48
N ALA A 36 -3.04 7.66 -24.69
CA ALA A 36 -3.48 6.51 -25.47
C ALA A 36 -3.15 6.72 -26.97
N GLY A 37 -2.48 5.74 -27.56
CA GLY A 37 -2.25 5.63 -29.00
C GLY A 37 -3.39 4.92 -29.72
N LYS A 38 -3.27 4.78 -31.04
CA LYS A 38 -4.31 4.18 -31.90
C LYS A 38 -4.48 2.67 -31.70
N ASP A 39 -3.43 1.98 -31.25
CA ASP A 39 -3.38 0.51 -31.16
C ASP A 39 -3.44 0.01 -29.70
N ASN A 40 -4.20 0.71 -28.84
CA ASN A 40 -4.22 0.49 -27.38
C ASN A 40 -2.84 0.62 -26.70
N SER A 41 -1.87 1.23 -27.37
CA SER A 41 -0.57 1.57 -26.80
C SER A 41 -0.67 2.79 -25.89
N TRP A 42 0.30 2.95 -25.01
CA TRP A 42 0.43 4.11 -24.13
C TRP A 42 1.80 4.74 -24.32
N GLU A 43 1.82 6.04 -24.64
CA GLU A 43 3.03 6.82 -24.86
C GLU A 43 3.27 7.79 -23.72
N ILE A 44 4.51 7.92 -23.25
CA ILE A 44 4.84 8.84 -22.16
C ILE A 44 4.69 10.29 -22.62
N VAL A 45 3.98 11.08 -21.83
CA VAL A 45 3.82 12.53 -21.99
C VAL A 45 4.81 13.23 -21.07
N ASN A 46 5.65 14.07 -21.66
CA ASN A 46 6.58 14.95 -20.98
C ASN A 46 6.08 16.40 -21.01
N ASN A 47 6.65 17.28 -20.18
CA ASN A 47 6.24 18.69 -20.13
C ASN A 47 6.47 19.42 -21.46
N ASN A 48 7.33 18.88 -22.34
CA ASN A 48 7.61 19.39 -23.68
C ASN A 48 6.90 18.59 -24.79
N THR A 49 6.05 17.62 -24.47
CA THR A 49 5.23 16.92 -25.46
C THR A 49 4.19 17.90 -26.02
N VAL A 50 4.19 18.04 -27.34
CA VAL A 50 3.27 18.93 -28.07
C VAL A 50 2.20 18.08 -28.76
N PHE A 51 0.93 18.41 -28.50
CA PHE A 51 -0.23 17.83 -29.16
C PHE A 51 -0.64 18.72 -30.34
N SER A 52 -0.96 18.08 -31.46
CA SER A 52 -1.35 18.77 -32.69
C SER A 52 -2.79 19.30 -32.63
N ALA A 53 -3.14 20.24 -33.50
CA ALA A 53 -4.52 20.71 -33.66
C ALA A 53 -5.52 19.55 -33.85
N LEU A 54 -5.15 18.51 -34.62
CA LEU A 54 -5.99 17.33 -34.82
C LEU A 54 -6.22 16.55 -33.51
N ASP A 55 -5.17 16.39 -32.70
CA ASP A 55 -5.29 15.74 -31.40
C ASP A 55 -6.24 16.51 -30.47
N LEU A 56 -6.14 17.83 -30.47
CA LEU A 56 -6.98 18.71 -29.66
C LEU A 56 -8.44 18.71 -30.14
N GLN A 57 -8.66 18.67 -31.45
CA GLN A 57 -9.99 18.57 -32.05
C GLN A 57 -10.68 17.24 -31.73
N GLN A 58 -9.92 16.16 -31.55
CA GLN A 58 -10.45 14.85 -31.16
C GLN A 58 -10.61 14.69 -29.64
N GLY A 59 -9.85 15.45 -28.86
CA GLY A 59 -9.69 15.24 -27.43
C GLY A 59 -8.68 14.13 -27.13
N LEU A 60 -8.04 14.24 -25.96
CA LEU A 60 -7.00 13.32 -25.52
C LEU A 60 -7.57 12.33 -24.51
N THR A 61 -7.23 11.05 -24.68
CA THR A 61 -7.37 10.04 -23.62
C THR A 61 -6.02 9.85 -22.95
N LEU A 62 -5.98 10.09 -21.65
CA LEU A 62 -4.77 10.13 -20.86
C LEU A 62 -4.87 9.21 -19.66
N GLY A 63 -3.72 8.76 -19.18
CA GLY A 63 -3.56 8.02 -17.94
C GLY A 63 -2.49 8.68 -17.09
N ILE A 64 -2.65 8.68 -15.78
CA ILE A 64 -1.60 9.08 -14.85
C ILE A 64 -1.34 7.97 -13.85
N ASP A 65 -0.06 7.79 -13.51
CA ASP A 65 0.39 6.85 -12.49
C ASP A 65 1.36 7.52 -11.52
N ALA A 66 1.33 7.10 -10.26
CA ALA A 66 2.26 7.56 -9.23
C ALA A 66 3.39 6.54 -9.07
N ARG A 67 4.63 7.02 -8.89
CA ARG A 67 5.83 6.20 -8.71
C ARG A 67 6.19 5.97 -7.25
N ASP A 68 5.54 6.69 -6.34
CA ASP A 68 5.66 6.49 -4.89
C ASP A 68 4.30 6.77 -4.23
N THR A 69 4.24 6.43 -2.95
CA THR A 69 3.14 6.77 -2.06
C THR A 69 3.39 8.11 -1.39
N ARG A 70 2.35 8.69 -0.78
CA ARG A 70 2.54 9.83 0.13
C ARG A 70 3.53 9.48 1.25
N ARG A 71 4.48 10.35 1.54
CA ARG A 71 5.43 10.23 2.67
C ARG A 71 5.44 11.52 3.49
N ASN A 72 5.51 11.40 4.81
CA ASN A 72 5.69 12.57 5.67
C ASN A 72 7.08 13.19 5.42
N GLY A 73 7.19 14.51 5.36
CA GLY A 73 8.46 15.20 5.02
C GLY A 73 8.94 15.03 3.58
N GLY A 74 8.16 14.38 2.71
CA GLY A 74 8.41 14.24 1.28
C GLY A 74 7.22 14.71 0.46
N TRP A 75 6.95 14.02 -0.65
CA TRP A 75 5.78 14.31 -1.48
C TRP A 75 4.47 14.01 -0.73
N ASP A 76 3.60 15.02 -0.63
CA ASP A 76 2.31 14.90 0.05
C ASP A 76 1.28 14.09 -0.76
N GLY A 77 1.67 13.63 -1.94
CA GLY A 77 0.85 12.83 -2.84
C GLY A 77 0.01 13.64 -3.81
N CYS A 78 0.04 14.98 -3.75
CA CYS A 78 -0.69 15.84 -4.67
C CYS A 78 0.09 16.12 -5.95
N THR A 79 -0.62 16.17 -7.07
CA THR A 79 -0.08 16.72 -8.31
C THR A 79 -1.15 17.59 -8.98
N THR A 80 -0.71 18.71 -9.54
CA THR A 80 -1.54 19.53 -10.43
C THR A 80 -1.07 19.29 -11.85
N VAL A 81 -1.97 18.81 -12.70
CA VAL A 81 -1.73 18.61 -14.12
C VAL A 81 -2.37 19.76 -14.88
N ASP A 82 -1.54 20.50 -15.59
CA ASP A 82 -1.94 21.64 -16.40
C ASP A 82 -2.07 21.23 -17.87
N PHE A 83 -3.19 21.58 -18.49
CA PHE A 83 -3.42 21.47 -19.92
C PHE A 83 -3.48 22.88 -20.51
N THR A 84 -2.57 23.19 -21.44
CA THR A 84 -2.50 24.50 -22.09
C THR A 84 -2.69 24.34 -23.59
N VAL A 85 -3.53 25.17 -24.20
CA VAL A 85 -3.74 25.23 -25.65
C VAL A 85 -3.36 26.61 -26.14
N LYS A 86 -2.59 26.67 -27.22
CA LYS A 86 -2.18 27.89 -27.91
C LYS A 86 -2.62 27.85 -29.36
N ASP A 87 -3.29 28.90 -29.82
CA ASP A 87 -3.68 29.11 -31.22
C ASP A 87 -3.40 30.57 -31.62
N GLY A 88 -2.32 30.78 -32.38
CA GLY A 88 -1.78 32.13 -32.61
C GLY A 88 -1.34 32.80 -31.30
N GLU A 89 -1.93 33.97 -31.00
CA GLU A 89 -1.71 34.70 -29.75
C GLU A 89 -2.65 34.25 -28.62
N ALA A 90 -3.74 33.55 -28.94
CA ALA A 90 -4.69 33.08 -27.95
C ALA A 90 -4.10 31.91 -27.15
N VAL A 91 -4.27 31.96 -25.83
CA VAL A 91 -3.86 30.91 -24.89
C VAL A 91 -5.02 30.59 -23.96
N SER A 92 -5.32 29.30 -23.82
CA SER A 92 -6.28 28.78 -22.84
C SER A 92 -5.59 27.76 -21.94
N LYS A 93 -5.97 27.72 -20.66
CA LYS A 93 -5.41 26.81 -19.67
C LYS A 93 -6.52 26.22 -18.81
N ASP A 94 -6.41 24.92 -18.53
CA ASP A 94 -7.20 24.20 -17.55
C ASP A 94 -6.28 23.35 -16.66
N SER A 95 -6.73 23.03 -15.44
CA SER A 95 -5.92 22.32 -14.44
C SER A 95 -6.77 21.34 -13.65
N VAL A 96 -6.21 20.14 -13.42
CA VAL A 96 -6.81 19.15 -12.51
C VAL A 96 -5.85 18.80 -11.40
N MET A 97 -6.38 18.65 -10.18
CA MET A 97 -5.61 18.21 -9.02
C MET A 97 -5.93 16.75 -8.71
N LEU A 98 -4.89 15.93 -8.57
CA LEU A 98 -5.02 14.54 -8.15
C LEU A 98 -4.23 14.32 -6.86
N ARG A 99 -4.68 13.37 -6.04
CA ARG A 99 -3.94 12.87 -4.90
C ARG A 99 -3.78 11.36 -5.00
N VAL A 100 -2.55 10.86 -4.81
CA VAL A 100 -2.29 9.42 -4.75
C VAL A 100 -3.10 8.79 -3.60
N ALA A 101 -3.76 7.67 -3.89
CA ALA A 101 -4.55 6.96 -2.90
C ALA A 101 -3.63 6.41 -1.78
N PRO A 102 -4.00 6.58 -0.50
CA PRO A 102 -3.17 6.10 0.60
C PRO A 102 -3.10 4.57 0.61
N VAL A 103 -1.99 4.03 1.11
CA VAL A 103 -1.89 2.60 1.44
C VAL A 103 -2.51 2.39 2.82
N LEU A 104 -3.61 1.65 2.90
CA LEU A 104 -4.31 1.33 4.13
C LEU A 104 -3.97 -0.11 4.56
N LEU A 105 -3.87 -0.34 5.86
CA LEU A 105 -3.72 -1.68 6.44
C LEU A 105 -5.07 -2.36 6.58
N HIS A 106 -5.05 -3.69 6.59
CA HIS A 106 -6.22 -4.52 6.84
C HIS A 106 -6.55 -4.64 8.34
N HIS A 107 -7.83 -4.85 8.68
CA HIS A 107 -8.23 -5.23 10.04
C HIS A 107 -8.77 -6.65 10.07
N HIS A 108 -8.64 -7.29 11.23
CA HIS A 108 -9.08 -8.67 11.50
C HIS A 108 -10.58 -8.96 11.36
N ARG A 109 -11.41 -7.94 11.04
CA ARG A 109 -12.84 -8.14 10.69
C ARG A 109 -13.11 -8.16 9.18
N GLN A 110 -12.10 -7.90 8.36
CA GLN A 110 -12.22 -8.05 6.91
C GLN A 110 -12.13 -9.53 6.53
N PRO A 111 -12.77 -9.95 5.42
CA PRO A 111 -12.63 -11.31 4.91
C PRO A 111 -11.16 -11.66 4.64
N ILE A 112 -10.80 -12.89 4.97
CA ILE A 112 -9.46 -13.43 4.70
C ILE A 112 -9.44 -13.92 3.24
N GLU A 113 -8.47 -13.46 2.47
CA GLU A 113 -8.29 -13.89 1.07
C GLU A 113 -7.11 -14.82 0.87
N LYS A 114 -6.09 -14.73 1.73
CA LYS A 114 -4.87 -15.54 1.63
C LYS A 114 -4.22 -15.67 2.99
N VAL A 115 -3.66 -16.84 3.26
CA VAL A 115 -2.90 -17.13 4.48
C VAL A 115 -1.48 -17.49 4.08
N PHE A 116 -0.51 -16.90 4.76
CA PHE A 116 0.92 -17.11 4.50
C PHE A 116 1.60 -17.77 5.69
N THR A 117 2.56 -18.63 5.41
CA THR A 117 3.53 -19.12 6.40
C THR A 117 4.93 -19.06 5.80
N SER A 118 5.94 -19.07 6.65
CA SER A 118 7.30 -19.36 6.19
C SER A 118 7.39 -20.85 5.91
N SER A 119 7.99 -21.22 4.79
CA SER A 119 8.56 -22.57 4.64
C SER A 119 9.94 -22.59 5.28
N PHE A 120 10.54 -23.78 5.33
CA PHE A 120 11.90 -23.98 5.83
C PHE A 120 12.68 -24.74 4.77
N ARG A 121 13.98 -24.45 4.64
CA ARG A 121 14.85 -25.21 3.73
C ARG A 121 14.86 -26.67 4.14
N GLU A 122 14.73 -27.57 3.17
CA GLU A 122 14.84 -29.00 3.42
C GLU A 122 16.18 -29.32 4.11
N GLY A 123 16.14 -30.17 5.15
CA GLY A 123 17.30 -30.50 5.97
C GLY A 123 17.76 -29.42 6.97
N SER A 124 17.12 -28.25 7.03
CA SER A 124 17.49 -27.19 8.01
C SER A 124 16.97 -27.44 9.44
N LEU A 125 16.10 -28.43 9.63
CA LEU A 125 15.44 -28.75 10.89
C LEU A 125 15.53 -30.26 11.17
N THR A 126 15.48 -30.62 12.46
CA THR A 126 15.40 -32.04 12.86
C THR A 126 14.05 -32.64 12.40
N PRO A 127 13.98 -33.97 12.17
CA PRO A 127 12.73 -34.62 11.79
C PRO A 127 11.57 -34.36 12.76
N SER A 128 11.86 -34.24 14.06
CA SER A 128 10.85 -33.94 15.07
C SER A 128 10.24 -32.54 14.91
N ILE A 129 11.06 -31.52 14.64
CA ILE A 129 10.58 -30.15 14.41
C ILE A 129 9.83 -30.08 13.08
N THR A 130 10.34 -30.72 12.04
CA THR A 130 9.68 -30.80 10.73
C THR A 130 8.26 -31.38 10.86
N ASN A 131 8.12 -32.52 11.55
CA ASN A 131 6.81 -33.16 11.77
C ASN A 131 5.85 -32.26 12.58
N TYR A 132 6.36 -31.57 13.61
CA TYR A 132 5.56 -30.62 14.39
C TYR A 132 5.03 -29.47 13.52
N LEU A 133 5.90 -28.85 12.71
CA LEU A 133 5.52 -27.73 11.85
C LEU A 133 4.55 -28.16 10.74
N GLN A 134 4.73 -29.34 10.17
CA GLN A 134 3.77 -29.92 9.22
C GLN A 134 2.40 -30.14 9.87
N GLY A 135 2.37 -30.62 11.12
CA GLY A 135 1.13 -30.75 11.90
C GLY A 135 0.45 -29.40 12.17
N LEU A 136 1.24 -28.35 12.45
CA LEU A 136 0.74 -26.99 12.64
C LEU A 136 0.15 -26.43 11.34
N ILE A 137 0.86 -26.57 10.21
CA ILE A 137 0.39 -26.12 8.89
C ILE A 137 -0.93 -26.83 8.55
N LYS A 138 -1.00 -28.15 8.72
CA LYS A 138 -2.24 -28.90 8.51
C LYS A 138 -3.39 -28.41 9.41
N SER A 139 -3.12 -28.11 10.67
CA SER A 139 -4.13 -27.57 11.59
C SER A 139 -4.65 -26.19 11.17
N ILE A 140 -3.78 -25.38 10.55
CA ILE A 140 -4.17 -24.08 9.96
C ILE A 140 -5.05 -24.32 8.74
N GLU A 141 -4.67 -25.24 7.84
CA GLU A 141 -5.47 -25.60 6.66
C GLU A 141 -6.86 -26.14 7.03
N ASP A 142 -6.95 -27.01 8.04
CA ASP A 142 -8.22 -27.53 8.56
C ASP A 142 -9.09 -26.39 9.15
N SER A 143 -8.44 -25.36 9.73
CA SER A 143 -9.13 -24.16 10.22
C SER A 143 -9.60 -23.26 9.08
N MET A 144 -8.78 -23.09 8.04
CA MET A 144 -9.13 -22.39 6.81
C MET A 144 -10.33 -23.04 6.14
N GLN A 145 -10.35 -24.36 6.02
CA GLN A 145 -11.46 -25.11 5.44
C GLN A 145 -12.76 -24.90 6.22
N ARG A 146 -12.72 -25.02 7.56
CA ARG A 146 -13.89 -24.76 8.43
C ARG A 146 -14.39 -23.33 8.34
N ALA A 147 -13.47 -22.37 8.16
CA ALA A 147 -13.78 -20.96 7.99
C ALA A 147 -14.10 -20.56 6.53
N GLN A 148 -14.05 -21.50 5.59
CA GLN A 148 -14.25 -21.26 4.15
C GLN A 148 -13.31 -20.20 3.57
N VAL A 149 -12.07 -20.15 4.07
CA VAL A 149 -11.02 -19.28 3.52
C VAL A 149 -10.61 -19.83 2.15
N PRO A 150 -10.54 -19.00 1.09
CA PRO A 150 -10.22 -19.47 -0.25
C PRO A 150 -8.75 -19.88 -0.39
N GLY A 151 -8.52 -20.89 -1.23
CA GLY A 151 -7.18 -21.35 -1.63
C GLY A 151 -6.40 -22.12 -0.56
N PRO A 152 -5.27 -22.73 -0.93
CA PRO A 152 -4.37 -23.37 0.02
C PRO A 152 -3.56 -22.33 0.80
N ILE A 153 -2.99 -22.75 1.92
CA ILE A 153 -1.98 -21.97 2.62
C ILE A 153 -0.77 -21.74 1.71
N THR A 154 -0.24 -20.52 1.69
CA THR A 154 0.92 -20.17 0.87
C THR A 154 2.18 -20.19 1.71
N GLN A 155 3.07 -21.14 1.44
CA GLN A 155 4.36 -21.22 2.13
C GLN A 155 5.41 -20.43 1.35
N LEU A 156 6.06 -19.47 2.02
CA LEU A 156 7.07 -18.60 1.45
C LEU A 156 8.46 -19.21 1.62
N ALA A 157 9.19 -19.36 0.52
CA ALA A 157 10.50 -20.00 0.48
C ALA A 157 11.59 -19.16 1.19
N THR A 158 11.62 -19.23 2.51
CA THR A 158 12.52 -18.46 3.36
C THR A 158 13.17 -19.31 4.45
N ASP A 159 14.21 -18.77 5.06
CA ASP A 159 14.81 -19.27 6.29
C ASP A 159 14.41 -18.41 7.52
N ASP A 160 13.59 -17.38 7.32
CA ASP A 160 13.00 -16.56 8.39
C ASP A 160 11.69 -17.21 8.91
N PRO A 161 11.64 -17.76 10.14
CA PRO A 161 10.47 -18.45 10.65
C PRO A 161 9.24 -17.56 10.87
N TRP A 162 9.43 -16.23 10.87
CA TRP A 162 8.41 -15.31 11.36
C TRP A 162 7.68 -14.63 10.20
N ALA A 163 6.79 -15.36 9.53
CA ALA A 163 5.95 -14.86 8.43
C ALA A 163 5.30 -13.50 8.71
N GLN A 164 4.87 -13.29 9.95
CA GLN A 164 4.22 -12.07 10.41
C GLN A 164 5.15 -10.86 10.51
N ASP A 165 6.46 -11.05 10.63
CA ASP A 165 7.35 -9.97 11.03
C ASP A 165 8.04 -9.26 9.87
N TYR A 166 8.16 -9.89 8.70
CA TYR A 166 8.90 -9.31 7.57
C TYR A 166 8.02 -8.59 6.54
N PHE A 167 6.70 -8.67 6.63
CA PHE A 167 5.78 -7.80 5.89
C PHE A 167 4.44 -7.61 6.61
N GLU A 168 3.70 -6.57 6.20
CA GLU A 168 2.30 -6.34 6.58
C GLU A 168 1.41 -6.16 5.32
N PRO A 169 0.28 -6.88 5.17
CA PRO A 169 -0.63 -6.69 4.05
C PRO A 169 -1.44 -5.39 4.16
N GLY A 170 -1.43 -4.61 3.09
CA GLY A 170 -2.28 -3.45 2.90
C GLY A 170 -2.94 -3.40 1.52
N TYR A 171 -3.61 -2.30 1.24
CA TYR A 171 -4.27 -2.05 -0.02
C TYR A 171 -4.31 -0.55 -0.34
N THR A 172 -4.45 -0.23 -1.62
CA THR A 172 -4.82 1.10 -2.09
C THR A 172 -5.94 0.97 -3.10
N SER A 173 -6.81 1.98 -3.19
CA SER A 173 -7.97 1.92 -4.07
C SER A 173 -8.38 3.28 -4.60
N MET A 174 -8.97 3.27 -5.79
CA MET A 174 -9.57 4.44 -6.43
C MET A 174 -10.91 4.08 -7.09
N PRO A 175 -11.80 5.06 -7.32
CA PRO A 175 -12.95 4.86 -8.20
C PRO A 175 -12.49 4.49 -9.61
N GLY A 176 -13.10 3.46 -10.19
CA GLY A 176 -12.89 3.05 -11.58
C GLY A 176 -13.86 3.72 -12.55
N PRO A 177 -13.62 3.58 -13.87
CA PRO A 177 -14.40 4.25 -14.92
C PRO A 177 -15.91 3.98 -14.88
N ASP A 178 -16.31 2.78 -14.42
CA ASP A 178 -17.72 2.34 -14.40
C ASP A 178 -18.31 2.34 -12.98
N GLY A 179 -17.74 3.15 -12.07
CA GLY A 179 -18.14 3.18 -10.66
C GLY A 179 -17.68 1.98 -9.82
N ARG A 180 -17.04 0.97 -10.45
CA ARG A 180 -16.39 -0.14 -9.75
C ARG A 180 -15.12 0.33 -9.06
N VAL A 181 -14.85 -0.16 -7.86
CA VAL A 181 -13.59 0.14 -7.17
C VAL A 181 -12.44 -0.61 -7.86
N VAL A 182 -11.37 0.12 -8.18
CA VAL A 182 -10.09 -0.48 -8.57
C VAL A 182 -9.22 -0.53 -7.32
N SER A 183 -8.81 -1.72 -6.90
CA SER A 183 -7.96 -1.93 -5.74
C SER A 183 -6.69 -2.69 -6.10
N LEU A 184 -5.59 -2.31 -5.47
CA LEU A 184 -4.33 -3.05 -5.49
C LEU A 184 -4.02 -3.52 -4.07
N ARG A 185 -3.52 -4.76 -3.94
CA ARG A 185 -2.86 -5.18 -2.70
C ARG A 185 -1.48 -4.56 -2.65
N VAL A 186 -1.02 -4.26 -1.45
CA VAL A 186 0.31 -3.68 -1.22
C VAL A 186 0.95 -4.43 -0.07
N ILE A 187 2.10 -5.01 -0.30
CA ILE A 187 2.90 -5.64 0.74
C ILE A 187 3.86 -4.60 1.30
N ILE A 188 3.65 -4.21 2.55
CA ILE A 188 4.46 -3.21 3.25
C ILE A 188 5.64 -3.94 3.90
N GLU A 189 6.87 -3.48 3.69
CA GLU A 189 8.04 -4.04 4.38
C GLU A 189 7.87 -3.98 5.90
N GLY A 190 8.04 -5.14 6.55
CA GLY A 190 8.27 -5.24 7.97
C GLY A 190 9.76 -5.13 8.27
N ARG A 191 10.25 -5.87 9.27
CA ARG A 191 11.65 -5.80 9.67
C ARG A 191 12.57 -6.32 8.56
N HIS A 192 13.66 -5.62 8.34
CA HIS A 192 14.76 -6.12 7.53
C HIS A 192 15.79 -6.90 8.38
N ASN A 193 16.24 -8.03 7.87
CA ASN A 193 17.39 -8.76 8.41
C ASN A 193 18.29 -9.19 7.24
N PRO A 194 19.51 -8.64 7.11
CA PRO A 194 20.40 -8.93 5.98
C PRO A 194 20.84 -10.41 5.92
N GLY A 195 20.74 -11.15 7.03
CA GLY A 195 21.03 -12.58 7.08
C GLY A 195 19.88 -13.48 6.60
N ARG A 196 18.74 -12.92 6.17
CA ARG A 196 17.55 -13.64 5.72
C ARG A 196 17.13 -13.16 4.34
N ASN A 197 16.46 -14.01 3.56
CA ASN A 197 15.93 -13.63 2.24
C ASN A 197 14.50 -13.06 2.27
N SER A 198 13.88 -12.96 3.45
CA SER A 198 12.45 -12.70 3.61
C SER A 198 11.99 -11.34 3.05
N THR A 199 12.75 -10.26 3.24
CA THR A 199 12.46 -8.96 2.61
C THR A 199 12.46 -9.05 1.08
N GLY A 200 13.35 -9.85 0.49
CA GLY A 200 13.44 -10.02 -0.96
C GLY A 200 12.20 -10.66 -1.58
N LEU A 201 11.53 -11.57 -0.84
CA LEU A 201 10.33 -12.27 -1.32
C LEU A 201 9.16 -11.31 -1.62
N ILE A 202 9.12 -10.15 -0.96
CA ILE A 202 8.13 -9.10 -1.25
C ILE A 202 8.20 -8.72 -2.73
N TYR A 203 9.41 -8.54 -3.27
CA TYR A 203 9.61 -8.01 -4.62
C TYR A 203 9.79 -9.07 -5.70
N THR A 204 10.22 -10.28 -5.31
CA THR A 204 10.51 -11.38 -6.23
C THR A 204 9.41 -12.45 -6.29
N THR A 205 8.56 -12.55 -5.26
CA THR A 205 7.52 -13.59 -5.16
C THR A 205 6.13 -13.02 -4.96
N LEU A 206 5.96 -12.03 -4.09
CA LEU A 206 4.64 -11.50 -3.76
C LEU A 206 4.19 -10.38 -4.71
N ARG A 207 5.11 -9.52 -5.14
CA ARG A 207 4.83 -8.46 -6.12
C ARG A 207 4.51 -9.06 -7.48
N GLY A 208 3.46 -8.55 -8.11
CA GLY A 208 3.01 -9.00 -9.42
C GLY A 208 1.80 -8.18 -9.88
N ASP A 209 1.03 -8.75 -10.79
CA ASP A 209 -0.22 -8.14 -11.23
C ASP A 209 -1.14 -7.91 -10.04
N HIS A 210 -1.63 -6.68 -9.90
CA HIS A 210 -2.48 -6.23 -8.79
C HIS A 210 -1.87 -6.25 -7.38
N VAL A 211 -0.58 -6.57 -7.23
CA VAL A 211 0.13 -6.61 -5.95
C VAL A 211 1.42 -5.78 -6.00
N GLY A 212 1.42 -4.63 -5.31
CA GLY A 212 2.60 -3.79 -5.11
C GLY A 212 3.42 -4.21 -3.89
N GLY A 213 4.66 -3.70 -3.81
CA GLY A 213 5.51 -3.80 -2.63
C GLY A 213 6.04 -2.41 -2.27
N VAL A 214 6.15 -2.09 -0.98
CA VAL A 214 6.61 -0.77 -0.53
C VAL A 214 7.45 -0.84 0.75
N ALA A 215 8.59 -0.15 0.74
CA ALA A 215 9.38 0.11 1.93
C ALA A 215 8.76 1.24 2.77
N ALA A 216 8.33 0.92 4.00
CA ALA A 216 7.79 1.91 4.94
C ALA A 216 8.90 2.83 5.50
N ARG A 217 10.11 2.31 5.65
CA ARG A 217 11.29 3.07 6.09
C ARG A 217 11.69 4.16 5.09
N PRO A 218 12.25 5.30 5.55
CA PRO A 218 12.69 6.38 4.67
C PRO A 218 14.02 6.04 3.96
N PRO A 219 14.17 6.35 2.67
CA PRO A 219 15.46 6.26 2.00
C PRO A 219 16.37 7.45 2.38
N PRO A 220 17.70 7.28 2.43
CA PRO A 220 18.43 6.02 2.33
C PRO A 220 18.36 5.25 3.66
N SER A 221 18.08 3.95 3.61
CA SER A 221 18.13 3.07 4.77
C SER A 221 19.19 1.96 4.56
N PRO A 222 20.16 1.78 5.47
CA PRO A 222 21.26 0.84 5.28
C PRO A 222 20.78 -0.61 5.33
N LEU A 223 20.65 -1.23 4.15
CA LEU A 223 20.27 -2.64 3.97
C LEU A 223 21.30 -3.65 4.49
N THR A 224 22.46 -3.18 4.96
CA THR A 224 23.48 -4.04 5.58
C THR A 224 23.26 -4.24 7.08
N LEU A 225 22.35 -3.47 7.68
CA LEU A 225 22.06 -3.53 9.11
C LEU A 225 20.73 -4.25 9.36
N LYS A 226 20.69 -5.00 10.46
CA LYS A 226 19.45 -5.58 10.95
C LYS A 226 18.59 -4.48 11.58
N ASP A 227 17.31 -4.48 11.25
CA ASP A 227 16.34 -3.57 11.86
C ASP A 227 16.04 -3.93 13.32
N SER A 228 15.64 -2.90 14.07
CA SER A 228 15.04 -3.09 15.39
C SER A 228 13.75 -3.93 15.31
N THR A 229 13.42 -4.64 16.38
CA THR A 229 12.18 -5.43 16.50
C THR A 229 10.92 -4.58 16.40
N TYR A 230 11.00 -3.27 16.68
CA TYR A 230 9.88 -2.34 16.48
C TYR A 230 9.43 -2.25 15.01
N ASN A 231 10.27 -2.60 14.04
CA ASN A 231 9.91 -2.62 12.62
C ASN A 231 9.19 -3.89 12.19
N ALA A 232 9.04 -4.88 13.07
CA ALA A 232 8.35 -6.13 12.73
C ALA A 232 6.88 -5.87 12.36
N GLY A 233 6.37 -6.59 11.36
CA GLY A 233 4.94 -6.59 11.02
C GLY A 233 4.06 -6.99 12.21
N GLY A 234 4.51 -7.91 13.07
CA GLY A 234 3.83 -8.20 14.35
C GLY A 234 3.84 -7.04 15.37
N ASN A 235 4.49 -5.91 15.07
CA ASN A 235 4.37 -4.68 15.82
C ASN A 235 3.45 -3.65 15.14
N MET A 236 2.76 -4.02 14.07
CA MET A 236 1.81 -3.20 13.32
C MET A 236 0.46 -3.93 13.32
N GLU A 237 -0.49 -3.39 14.04
CA GLU A 237 -1.84 -3.97 14.20
C GLU A 237 -2.90 -2.93 13.84
N MET A 238 -4.16 -3.34 13.81
CA MET A 238 -5.24 -2.46 13.37
C MET A 238 -6.49 -2.58 14.25
N LEU A 239 -6.92 -1.44 14.80
CA LEU A 239 -8.24 -1.28 15.40
C LEU A 239 -9.29 -1.26 14.30
N PRO A 240 -10.28 -2.17 14.27
CA PRO A 240 -11.35 -2.11 13.29
C PRO A 240 -12.16 -0.81 13.41
N PRO A 241 -13.02 -0.48 12.44
CA PRO A 241 -13.81 0.74 12.46
C PRO A 241 -14.60 0.94 13.77
N TYR A 242 -14.52 2.14 14.33
CA TYR A 242 -15.14 2.49 15.61
C TYR A 242 -15.47 3.99 15.71
N GLU A 243 -16.23 4.36 16.75
CA GLU A 243 -16.50 5.74 17.12
C GLU A 243 -16.02 5.97 18.56
N TYR A 244 -15.41 7.12 18.84
CA TYR A 244 -14.96 7.51 20.17
C TYR A 244 -15.08 9.02 20.33
N ASN A 245 -15.72 9.48 21.42
CA ASN A 245 -15.95 10.91 21.70
C ASN A 245 -16.49 11.71 20.49
N ALA A 246 -17.53 11.19 19.84
CA ALA A 246 -18.15 11.74 18.62
C ALA A 246 -17.26 11.78 17.36
N GLN A 247 -16.01 11.35 17.43
CA GLN A 247 -15.15 11.16 16.26
C GLN A 247 -15.35 9.76 15.67
N LYS A 248 -15.44 9.70 14.33
CA LYS A 248 -15.58 8.44 13.58
C LYS A 248 -14.25 8.03 12.97
N PHE A 249 -13.92 6.75 13.09
CA PHE A 249 -12.75 6.12 12.48
C PHE A 249 -13.22 5.02 11.52
N PRO A 250 -13.76 5.37 10.33
CA PRO A 250 -14.38 4.41 9.42
C PRO A 250 -13.38 3.43 8.78
N ALA A 251 -12.10 3.80 8.72
CA ALA A 251 -11.01 2.93 8.27
C ALA A 251 -10.27 2.25 9.44
N GLY A 252 -10.73 2.46 10.68
CA GLY A 252 -10.00 2.02 11.86
C GLY A 252 -8.78 2.91 12.17
N ARG A 253 -7.87 2.41 13.00
CA ARG A 253 -6.58 3.06 13.29
C ARG A 253 -5.48 2.03 13.44
N ILE A 254 -4.28 2.37 13.00
CA ILE A 254 -3.09 1.53 13.22
C ILE A 254 -2.75 1.55 14.71
N ILE A 255 -2.32 0.42 15.27
CA ILE A 255 -1.65 0.32 16.57
C ILE A 255 -0.22 -0.12 16.31
N VAL A 256 0.73 0.62 16.88
CA VAL A 256 2.13 0.23 16.89
C VAL A 256 2.66 0.21 18.31
N GLY A 257 3.51 -0.76 18.60
CA GLY A 257 4.17 -0.87 19.90
C GLY A 257 5.42 0.01 19.96
N GLY A 258 5.67 0.61 21.11
CA GLY A 258 6.82 1.47 21.35
C GLY A 258 6.57 2.50 22.44
N ASP A 259 7.50 3.42 22.61
CA ASP A 259 7.32 4.60 23.45
C ASP A 259 7.67 5.88 22.66
N HIS A 260 7.94 6.98 23.36
CA HIS A 260 8.35 8.24 22.71
C HIS A 260 9.75 8.18 22.07
N ASN A 261 10.63 7.31 22.55
CA ASN A 261 12.01 7.15 22.10
C ASN A 261 12.21 5.95 21.17
N ASN A 262 11.29 4.99 21.20
CA ASN A 262 11.41 3.68 20.59
C ASN A 262 10.21 3.42 19.68
N GLN A 263 10.28 3.90 18.44
CA GLN A 263 9.21 3.73 17.44
C GLN A 263 9.72 3.01 16.19
N PRO A 264 8.82 2.38 15.39
CA PRO A 264 9.18 1.86 14.09
C PRO A 264 9.75 2.97 13.18
N GLN A 265 10.79 2.66 12.40
CA GLN A 265 11.36 3.57 11.41
C GLN A 265 10.31 4.01 10.37
N GLY A 266 9.32 3.15 10.11
CA GLY A 266 8.19 3.43 9.21
C GLY A 266 7.09 4.33 9.79
N MET A 267 7.24 4.88 11.01
CA MET A 267 6.19 5.68 11.65
C MET A 267 5.69 6.85 10.78
N ASP A 268 6.59 7.55 10.10
CA ASP A 268 6.24 8.66 9.21
C ASP A 268 5.43 8.21 7.99
N PHE A 269 5.71 7.03 7.45
CA PHE A 269 4.92 6.41 6.40
C PHE A 269 3.51 6.04 6.89
N LEU A 270 3.38 5.54 8.12
CA LEU A 270 2.09 5.17 8.71
C LEU A 270 1.23 6.41 9.01
N LYS A 271 1.82 7.47 9.57
CA LYS A 271 1.15 8.77 9.80
C LYS A 271 0.68 9.42 8.50
N ALA A 272 1.41 9.24 7.40
CA ALA A 272 1.04 9.76 6.09
C ALA A 272 -0.28 9.18 5.53
N ARG A 273 -0.85 8.14 6.17
CA ARG A 273 -2.12 7.53 5.74
C ARG A 273 -3.36 8.26 6.21
N VAL A 274 -3.24 9.15 7.20
CA VAL A 274 -4.28 10.05 7.79
C VAL A 274 -5.55 9.35 8.25
N MET A 275 -6.22 8.59 7.37
CA MET A 275 -7.42 7.81 7.66
C MET A 275 -7.21 6.71 8.70
N GLN A 276 -5.96 6.27 8.92
CA GLN A 276 -5.59 5.25 9.91
C GLN A 276 -4.46 5.73 10.84
N ASP A 277 -4.44 7.03 11.16
CA ASP A 277 -3.40 7.64 12.00
C ASP A 277 -3.02 6.77 13.21
N PRO A 278 -1.73 6.41 13.37
CA PRO A 278 -1.32 5.38 14.34
C PRO A 278 -1.49 5.81 15.80
N LEU A 279 -1.77 4.82 16.65
CA LEU A 279 -1.69 4.89 18.10
C LEU A 279 -0.42 4.18 18.55
N VAL A 280 0.37 4.82 19.41
CA VAL A 280 1.52 4.18 20.06
C VAL A 280 1.05 3.54 21.37
N LEU A 281 1.30 2.25 21.52
CA LEU A 281 1.03 1.46 22.71
C LEU A 281 2.37 1.11 23.38
N ASP A 282 2.51 1.37 24.68
CA ASP A 282 3.73 0.99 25.40
C ASP A 282 3.91 -0.54 25.42
N SER A 283 4.87 -0.99 24.61
CA SER A 283 5.29 -2.39 24.48
C SER A 283 6.72 -2.62 24.97
N THR A 284 7.36 -1.61 25.58
CA THR A 284 8.79 -1.65 25.94
C THR A 284 9.12 -2.70 27.01
N TRP A 285 8.12 -3.09 27.81
CA TRP A 285 8.21 -4.14 28.82
C TRP A 285 8.30 -5.56 28.24
N LEU A 286 8.05 -5.75 26.94
CA LEU A 286 8.24 -7.03 26.26
C LEU A 286 9.63 -7.13 25.62
N LEU A 287 10.28 -8.28 25.78
CA LEU A 287 11.58 -8.58 25.14
C LEU A 287 11.58 -8.39 23.61
N SER A 288 10.45 -8.66 22.96
CA SER A 288 10.28 -8.48 21.51
C SER A 288 9.68 -7.11 21.14
N SER A 289 9.05 -6.45 22.13
CA SER A 289 8.37 -5.15 22.00
C SER A 289 7.29 -5.09 20.91
N THR A 290 6.65 -6.23 20.59
CA THR A 290 5.62 -6.31 19.54
C THR A 290 4.20 -6.05 20.06
N SER A 291 3.44 -5.20 19.37
CA SER A 291 2.07 -4.82 19.73
C SER A 291 1.08 -5.98 19.69
N THR A 292 1.22 -7.00 18.84
CA THR A 292 0.34 -8.19 18.88
C THR A 292 0.43 -8.94 20.21
N ARG A 293 1.51 -8.76 20.98
CA ARG A 293 1.64 -9.35 22.33
C ARG A 293 1.07 -8.45 23.43
N CYS A 294 0.87 -7.16 23.15
CA CYS A 294 0.22 -6.20 24.04
C CYS A 294 -1.29 -6.05 23.74
N SER A 295 -1.70 -6.33 22.50
CA SER A 295 -3.06 -6.14 21.98
C SER A 295 -3.63 -7.47 21.50
N LYS A 296 -4.91 -7.73 21.77
CA LYS A 296 -5.57 -8.99 21.39
C LYS A 296 -6.27 -8.86 20.04
N PRO A 297 -6.42 -9.96 19.28
CA PRO A 297 -7.15 -9.92 18.01
C PRO A 297 -8.61 -9.51 18.24
N PHE A 298 -9.11 -8.61 17.38
CA PHE A 298 -10.51 -8.21 17.38
C PHE A 298 -11.33 -9.19 16.56
N LEU A 299 -12.18 -9.98 17.22
CA LEU A 299 -13.05 -10.97 16.56
C LEU A 299 -14.42 -10.38 16.21
N SER A 300 -15.00 -10.83 15.10
CA SER A 300 -16.38 -10.45 14.73
C SER A 300 -17.41 -11.23 15.56
N ARG A 301 -18.46 -10.55 16.05
CA ARG A 301 -19.67 -11.19 16.60
C ARG A 301 -20.72 -11.33 15.49
N ARG A 302 -21.32 -12.53 15.38
CA ARG A 302 -22.30 -12.86 14.33
C ARG A 302 -23.64 -12.09 14.38
N SER A 303 -23.94 -11.27 15.40
CA SER A 303 -25.26 -10.59 15.46
C SER A 303 -25.36 -9.25 16.20
N ALA A 304 -24.25 -8.55 16.48
CA ALA A 304 -24.34 -7.17 17.00
C ALA A 304 -23.08 -6.37 16.65
N ALA A 305 -23.25 -5.06 16.40
CA ALA A 305 -22.17 -4.08 16.25
C ALA A 305 -21.44 -3.83 17.59
N GLY A 306 -20.96 -4.88 18.24
CA GLY A 306 -20.24 -4.84 19.51
C GLY A 306 -18.81 -5.32 19.36
N LEU A 307 -17.86 -4.53 19.85
CA LEU A 307 -16.46 -4.91 20.05
C LEU A 307 -16.38 -5.91 21.22
N LEU A 308 -15.67 -7.03 21.05
CA LEU A 308 -15.24 -7.85 22.17
C LEU A 308 -13.71 -7.76 22.26
N SER A 309 -13.22 -7.06 23.29
CA SER A 309 -11.82 -7.10 23.69
C SER A 309 -11.70 -8.11 24.83
N LEU A 310 -10.90 -9.17 24.64
CA LEU A 310 -10.56 -10.08 25.73
C LEU A 310 -9.32 -9.52 26.43
N LEU A 311 -9.36 -9.18 27.72
CA LEU A 311 -8.16 -8.91 28.53
C LEU A 311 -7.82 -10.15 29.36
N ILE A 312 -6.54 -10.58 29.38
CA ILE A 312 -6.04 -11.42 30.48
C ILE A 312 -5.34 -10.42 31.39
N ARG A 313 -5.86 -10.26 32.60
CA ARG A 313 -5.10 -9.63 33.68
C ARG A 313 -3.98 -10.60 34.06
N SER A 314 -2.75 -10.11 34.08
CA SER A 314 -1.66 -10.64 34.90
C SER A 314 -1.30 -9.56 35.90
#